data_AF-A0A2E0FDB8-F1
#
_entry.id   AF-A0A2E0FDB8-F1
#
_cell.length_a   1.000
_cell.length_b   1.000
_cell.length_c   1.000
_cell.angle_alpha   90.00
_cell.angle_beta   90.00
_cell.angle_gamma   90.00
#
_symmetry.space_group_name_H-M   'P 1'
#
loop_
_entity.id
_entity.type
_entity.pdbx_description
1 polymer ?
#
loop_
_entity_poly.entity_id
_entity_poly.type
_entity_poly.pdbx_seq_one_letter_code
_entity_poly.pdbx_strand_id
1 'polypeptide(L)'
;MRAQQMWKCPECDNMAHYKGLCRECTEYSDNGEVLNPIKRIKVNKDGSEYIKVETPKMTPLTAEMMRQQRRAQKKLTKKQRAAAKAQQEEMMAAIKKAQEDHASHQHDCGDPSCTHEHHGEIVIGESEEE
;
A
#
# COMPACT_ATOMS: atom_id res chain seq x y z
N MET A 1 27.51 10.21 -14.62
CA MET A 1 28.09 8.92 -15.09
C MET A 1 27.13 7.80 -14.67
N ARG A 2 26.74 6.88 -15.57
CA ARG A 2 25.92 5.71 -15.18
C ARG A 2 26.77 4.77 -14.33
N ALA A 3 26.24 4.28 -13.21
CA ALA A 3 26.90 3.25 -12.43
C ALA A 3 27.07 1.99 -13.30
N GLN A 4 28.29 1.46 -13.38
CA GLN A 4 28.56 0.23 -14.13
C GLN A 4 27.87 -0.94 -13.42
N GLN A 5 27.03 -1.67 -14.15
CA GLN A 5 26.29 -2.79 -13.62
C GLN A 5 27.18 -4.04 -13.57
N MET A 6 27.27 -4.68 -12.41
CA MET A 6 28.02 -5.93 -12.22
C MET A 6 27.11 -7.16 -12.33
N TRP A 7 27.69 -8.24 -12.84
CA TRP A 7 27.08 -9.55 -13.03
C TRP A 7 28.03 -10.64 -12.53
N LYS A 8 27.54 -11.51 -11.65
CA LYS A 8 28.33 -12.56 -10.99
C LYS A 8 27.90 -13.95 -11.46
N CYS A 9 28.86 -14.85 -11.70
CA CYS A 9 28.56 -16.27 -11.89
C CYS A 9 28.21 -16.92 -10.52
N PRO A 10 27.12 -17.69 -10.40
CA PRO A 10 26.78 -18.36 -9.15
C PRO A 10 27.70 -19.53 -8.77
N GLU A 11 28.48 -20.07 -9.71
CA GLU A 11 29.32 -21.26 -9.47
C GLU A 11 30.79 -20.93 -9.21
N CYS A 12 31.39 -20.05 -10.02
CA CYS A 12 32.82 -19.69 -9.90
C CYS A 12 33.06 -18.28 -9.38
N ASP A 13 32.01 -17.57 -8.97
CA ASP A 13 32.07 -16.20 -8.45
C ASP A 13 32.68 -15.14 -9.40
N ASN A 14 32.93 -15.49 -10.66
CA ASN A 14 33.49 -14.60 -11.67
C ASN A 14 32.56 -13.40 -11.95
N MET A 15 33.11 -12.19 -11.81
CA MET A 15 32.41 -10.92 -12.02
C MET A 15 32.67 -10.32 -13.41
N ALA A 16 31.62 -9.81 -14.05
CA ALA A 16 31.71 -9.09 -15.32
C ALA A 16 30.73 -7.92 -15.39
N HIS A 17 30.96 -7.02 -16.34
CA HIS A 17 30.12 -5.84 -16.59
C HIS A 17 28.96 -6.07 -17.58
N TYR A 18 28.81 -7.31 -18.08
CA TYR A 18 27.82 -7.66 -19.09
C TYR A 18 26.92 -8.80 -18.64
N LYS A 19 25.68 -8.79 -19.15
CA LYS A 19 24.73 -9.89 -19.00
C LYS A 19 25.13 -11.03 -19.95
N GLY A 20 25.21 -12.25 -19.45
CA GLY A 20 25.52 -13.40 -20.30
C GLY A 20 25.75 -14.70 -19.53
N LEU A 21 26.21 -15.70 -20.27
CA LEU A 21 26.65 -16.99 -19.75
C LEU A 21 28.06 -16.88 -19.15
N CYS A 22 28.36 -17.68 -18.14
CA CYS A 22 29.73 -17.83 -17.68
C CYS A 22 30.50 -18.75 -18.63
N ARG A 23 31.55 -18.25 -19.30
CA ARG A 23 32.36 -19.05 -20.24
C ARG A 23 33.16 -20.17 -19.56
N GLU A 24 33.44 -20.03 -18.27
CA GLU A 24 34.23 -21.00 -17.50
C GLU A 24 33.36 -22.18 -17.05
N CYS A 25 32.12 -21.91 -16.63
CA CYS A 25 31.24 -22.95 -16.12
C CYS A 25 30.29 -23.51 -17.19
N THR A 26 29.94 -22.72 -18.20
CA THR A 26 29.02 -23.18 -19.26
C THR A 26 29.69 -24.29 -20.06
N GLU A 27 29.06 -25.46 -20.08
CA GLU A 27 29.53 -26.61 -20.85
C GLU A 27 29.07 -26.50 -22.31
N TYR A 28 29.99 -26.75 -23.22
CA TYR A 28 29.75 -26.75 -24.66
C TYR A 28 30.05 -28.14 -25.22
N SER A 29 29.25 -28.58 -26.18
CA SER A 29 29.49 -29.74 -27.03
C SER A 29 30.65 -29.46 -28.00
N ASP A 30 31.22 -30.50 -28.59
CA ASP A 30 32.27 -30.41 -29.62
C ASP A 30 31.83 -29.56 -30.84
N ASN A 31 30.52 -29.49 -31.10
CA ASN A 31 29.93 -28.67 -32.15
C ASN A 31 29.64 -27.22 -31.73
N GLY A 32 30.01 -26.82 -30.51
CA GLY A 32 29.75 -25.49 -29.95
C GLY A 32 28.32 -25.27 -29.42
N GLU A 33 27.51 -26.32 -29.36
CA GLU A 33 26.18 -26.27 -28.76
C GLU A 33 26.28 -26.17 -27.24
N VAL A 34 25.43 -25.34 -26.61
CA VAL A 34 25.44 -25.18 -25.16
C VAL A 34 24.73 -26.37 -24.52
N LEU A 35 25.46 -27.20 -23.78
CA LEU A 35 24.92 -28.34 -23.05
C LEU A 35 24.36 -27.90 -21.71
N ASN A 36 25.15 -27.14 -20.92
CA ASN A 36 24.76 -26.73 -19.58
C ASN A 36 24.94 -25.21 -19.39
N PRO A 37 23.88 -24.40 -19.62
CA PRO A 37 23.96 -22.94 -19.62
C PRO A 37 23.94 -22.33 -18.22
N ILE A 38 25.06 -21.76 -17.78
CA ILE A 38 25.12 -21.06 -16.49
C ILE A 38 25.06 -19.56 -16.69
N LYS A 39 23.93 -18.97 -16.30
CA LYS A 39 23.64 -17.54 -16.46
C LYS A 39 24.22 -16.74 -15.29
N ARG A 40 24.87 -15.63 -15.59
CA ARG A 40 25.32 -14.68 -14.57
C ARG A 40 24.12 -13.92 -13.98
N ILE A 41 24.16 -13.69 -12.67
CA ILE A 41 23.13 -12.98 -11.89
C ILE A 41 23.57 -11.54 -11.69
N LYS A 42 22.62 -10.61 -11.77
CA LYS A 42 22.87 -9.18 -11.55
C LYS A 42 23.16 -8.96 -10.06
N VAL A 43 24.22 -8.23 -9.73
CA VAL A 43 24.60 -7.93 -8.34
C VAL A 43 24.65 -6.43 -8.08
N ASN A 44 24.41 -6.04 -6.83
CA ASN A 44 24.57 -4.67 -6.36
C ASN A 44 26.06 -4.34 -6.13
N LYS A 45 26.36 -3.07 -5.80
CA LYS A 45 27.73 -2.66 -5.45
C LYS A 45 28.28 -3.41 -4.24
N ASP A 46 27.40 -3.81 -3.34
CA ASP A 46 27.74 -4.51 -2.09
C ASP A 46 27.91 -6.03 -2.31
N GLY A 47 27.81 -6.50 -3.56
CA GLY A 47 27.93 -7.92 -3.91
C GLY A 47 26.67 -8.75 -3.66
N SER A 48 25.63 -8.18 -3.05
CA SER A 48 24.33 -8.83 -2.88
C SER A 48 23.60 -9.03 -4.21
N GLU A 49 22.81 -10.09 -4.30
CA GLU A 49 21.98 -10.34 -5.48
C GLU A 49 20.96 -9.23 -5.70
N TYR A 50 20.82 -8.81 -6.94
CA TYR A 50 19.82 -7.81 -7.30
C TYR A 50 18.43 -8.45 -7.30
N ILE A 51 17.65 -8.15 -6.27
CA ILE A 51 16.24 -8.49 -6.21
C ILE A 51 15.46 -7.38 -6.93
N LYS A 52 14.73 -7.75 -7.99
CA LYS A 52 13.84 -6.81 -8.68
C LYS A 52 12.62 -6.56 -7.79
N VAL A 53 12.55 -5.39 -7.18
CA VAL A 53 11.32 -4.94 -6.52
C VAL A 53 10.23 -4.76 -7.58
N GLU A 54 9.15 -5.52 -7.46
CA GLU A 54 7.97 -5.32 -8.31
C GLU A 54 7.30 -4.02 -7.89
N THR A 55 7.46 -2.98 -8.70
CA THR A 55 6.69 -1.76 -8.51
C THR A 55 5.24 -2.05 -8.90
N PRO A 56 4.24 -1.71 -8.07
CA PRO A 56 2.85 -1.88 -8.45
C PRO A 56 2.60 -1.12 -9.76
N LYS A 57 2.09 -1.83 -10.77
CA LYS A 57 1.73 -1.20 -12.04
C LYS A 57 0.55 -0.26 -11.77
N MET A 58 0.72 1.03 -12.06
CA MET A 58 -0.41 1.96 -11.99
C MET A 58 -1.47 1.51 -13.01
N THR A 59 -2.69 1.33 -12.54
CA THR A 59 -3.82 1.04 -13.44
C THR A 59 -4.09 2.27 -14.32
N PRO A 60 -4.36 2.07 -15.62
CA PRO A 60 -4.68 3.20 -16.49
C PRO A 60 -6.00 3.83 -16.02
N LEU A 61 -6.04 5.17 -15.96
CA LEU A 61 -7.28 5.87 -15.62
C LEU A 61 -8.33 5.62 -16.71
N THR A 62 -9.52 5.16 -16.30
CA THR A 62 -10.63 4.96 -17.23
C THR A 62 -11.23 6.31 -17.63
N ALA A 63 -11.87 6.36 -18.81
CA ALA A 63 -12.56 7.57 -19.26
C ALA A 63 -13.69 8.00 -18.30
N GLU A 64 -14.27 7.05 -17.56
CA GLU A 64 -15.26 7.35 -16.53
C GLU A 64 -14.61 8.03 -15.32
N MET A 65 -13.48 7.51 -14.82
CA MET A 65 -12.74 8.14 -13.71
C MET A 65 -12.33 9.58 -14.06
N MET A 66 -11.87 9.81 -15.30
CA MET A 66 -11.54 11.16 -15.78
C MET A 66 -12.75 12.09 -15.82
N ARG A 67 -13.93 11.58 -16.18
CA ARG A 67 -15.19 12.36 -16.17
C ARG A 67 -15.64 12.67 -14.75
N GLN A 68 -15.54 11.72 -13.83
CA GLN A 68 -15.87 11.91 -12.42
C GLN A 68 -14.93 12.95 -11.77
N GLN A 69 -13.63 12.85 -12.01
CA GLN A 69 -12.64 13.82 -11.51
C GLN A 69 -12.94 15.24 -12.00
N ARG A 70 -13.29 15.41 -13.29
CA ARG A 70 -13.69 16.71 -13.85
C ARG A 70 -14.97 17.27 -13.23
N ARG A 71 -15.94 16.41 -12.92
CA ARG A 71 -17.18 16.82 -12.22
C ARG A 71 -16.89 17.25 -10.78
N ALA A 72 -16.05 16.50 -10.07
CA ALA A 72 -15.65 16.81 -8.70
C ALA A 72 -14.89 18.14 -8.57
N GLN A 73 -14.10 18.50 -9.59
CA GLN A 73 -13.39 19.79 -9.62
C GLN A 73 -14.31 21.01 -9.86
N LYS A 74 -15.55 20.81 -10.32
CA LYS A 74 -16.48 21.93 -10.51
C LYS A 74 -16.92 22.48 -9.16
N LYS A 75 -16.46 23.68 -8.84
CA LYS A 75 -16.87 24.42 -7.64
C LYS A 75 -18.37 24.72 -7.70
N LEU A 76 -19.11 24.34 -6.65
CA LEU A 76 -20.51 24.70 -6.48
C LEU A 76 -20.69 26.22 -6.55
N THR A 77 -21.76 26.67 -7.20
CA THR A 77 -22.12 28.10 -7.26
C THR A 77 -22.52 28.62 -5.88
N LYS A 78 -22.47 29.94 -5.65
CA LYS A 78 -22.78 30.54 -4.33
C LYS A 78 -24.17 30.14 -3.81
N LYS A 79 -25.19 30.12 -4.68
CA LYS A 79 -26.56 29.72 -4.34
C LYS A 79 -26.65 28.23 -3.96
N GLN A 80 -25.97 27.35 -4.71
CA GLN A 80 -25.94 25.92 -4.42
C GLN A 80 -25.22 25.60 -3.11
N ARG A 81 -24.16 26.35 -2.77
CA ARG A 81 -23.48 26.20 -1.48
C ARG A 81 -24.37 26.59 -0.31
N ALA A 82 -25.13 27.68 -0.44
CA ALA A 82 -26.06 28.11 0.62
C ALA A 82 -27.15 27.05 0.86
N ALA A 83 -27.73 26.49 -0.21
CA ALA A 83 -28.72 25.41 -0.10
C ALA A 83 -28.12 24.14 0.52
N ALA A 84 -26.92 23.73 0.10
CA ALA A 84 -26.24 22.56 0.67
C ALA A 84 -25.89 22.77 2.16
N LYS A 85 -25.48 23.98 2.56
CA LYS A 85 -25.21 24.32 3.96
C LYS A 85 -26.48 24.24 4.80
N ALA A 86 -27.60 24.78 4.31
CA ALA A 86 -28.88 24.70 5.01
C ALA A 86 -29.32 23.24 5.22
N GLN A 87 -29.22 22.40 4.18
CA GLN A 87 -29.53 20.97 4.29
C GLN A 87 -28.60 20.23 5.26
N GLN A 88 -27.31 20.56 5.28
CA GLN A 88 -26.36 20.00 6.25
C GLN A 88 -26.68 20.42 7.67
N GLU A 89 -27.07 21.68 7.89
CA GLU A 89 -27.44 22.19 9.20
C GLU A 89 -28.73 21.54 9.72
N GLU A 90 -29.74 21.36 8.86
CA GLU A 90 -30.95 20.60 9.18
C GLU A 90 -30.64 19.15 9.55
N MET A 91 -29.80 18.47 8.76
CA MET A 91 -29.39 17.10 9.02
C MET A 91 -28.59 16.99 10.33
N MET A 92 -27.68 17.92 10.59
CA MET A 92 -26.91 17.96 11.84
C MET A 92 -27.79 18.26 13.04
N ALA A 93 -28.79 19.14 12.91
CA ALA A 93 -29.77 19.40 13.96
C ALA A 93 -30.63 18.17 14.24
N ALA A 94 -31.04 17.42 13.20
CA ALA A 94 -31.76 16.16 13.36
C ALA A 94 -30.91 15.07 14.04
N ILE A 95 -29.63 14.96 13.66
CA ILE A 95 -28.68 14.03 14.30
C ILE A 95 -28.46 14.42 15.76
N LYS A 96 -28.26 15.71 16.06
CA LYS A 96 -28.08 16.20 17.44
C LYS A 96 -29.31 15.92 18.29
N LYS A 97 -30.51 16.15 17.75
CA LYS A 97 -31.77 15.81 18.43
C LYS A 97 -31.88 14.31 18.68
N ALA A 98 -31.59 13.48 17.68
CA ALA A 98 -31.58 12.03 17.86
C ALA A 98 -30.53 11.58 18.90
N GLN A 99 -29.36 12.22 18.94
CA GLN A 99 -28.34 11.96 19.96
C GLN A 99 -28.79 12.40 21.35
N GLU A 100 -29.51 13.52 21.49
CA GLU A 100 -30.11 13.98 22.75
C GLU A 100 -31.25 13.06 23.20
N ASP A 101 -32.07 12.57 22.27
CA ASP A 101 -33.10 11.57 22.52
C ASP A 101 -32.47 10.23 22.94
N HIS A 102 -31.39 9.79 22.30
CA HIS A 102 -30.62 8.60 22.70
C HIS A 102 -29.86 8.79 24.03
N ALA A 103 -29.36 9.99 24.33
CA ALA A 103 -28.68 10.30 25.59
C ALA A 103 -29.66 10.39 26.76
N SER A 104 -30.88 10.90 26.53
CA SER A 104 -31.97 10.88 27.51
C SER A 104 -32.59 9.48 27.67
N HIS A 105 -32.47 8.61 26.67
CA HIS A 105 -32.77 7.17 26.77
C HIS A 105 -31.58 6.32 27.23
N GLN A 106 -30.42 6.91 27.50
CA GLN A 106 -29.29 6.18 28.07
C GLN A 106 -29.63 5.90 29.53
N HIS A 107 -30.02 4.65 29.75
CA HIS A 107 -30.46 4.05 31.00
C HIS A 107 -29.59 4.48 32.18
N ASP A 108 -30.17 5.23 33.12
CA ASP A 108 -29.61 5.43 34.46
C ASP A 108 -29.71 4.08 35.20
N CYS A 109 -28.75 3.18 34.99
CA CYS A 109 -28.63 1.95 35.77
C CYS A 109 -28.06 2.26 37.16
N GLY A 110 -28.81 3.01 37.95
CA GLY A 110 -28.63 3.14 39.40
C GLY A 110 -29.26 2.00 40.20
N ASP A 111 -29.67 0.90 39.55
CA ASP A 111 -30.29 -0.26 40.21
C ASP A 111 -29.29 -1.43 40.31
N PRO A 112 -29.02 -1.98 41.51
CA PRO A 112 -28.11 -3.10 41.72
C PRO A 112 -28.54 -4.43 41.07
N SER A 113 -29.68 -4.50 40.37
CA SER A 113 -30.10 -5.69 39.62
C SER A 113 -29.85 -5.63 38.09
N CYS A 114 -29.17 -4.60 37.58
CA CYS A 114 -29.02 -4.38 36.15
C CYS A 114 -27.91 -5.28 35.53
N THR A 115 -28.27 -6.43 34.95
CA THR A 115 -27.33 -7.42 34.38
C THR A 115 -26.94 -7.12 32.93
N HIS A 116 -26.18 -6.06 32.70
CA HIS A 116 -25.52 -5.85 31.40
C HIS A 116 -24.02 -6.08 31.57
N GLU A 117 -23.47 -7.08 30.87
CA GLU A 117 -22.04 -7.35 30.86
C GLU A 117 -21.31 -6.18 30.16
N HIS A 118 -20.69 -5.31 30.96
CA HIS A 118 -19.79 -4.28 30.46
C HIS A 118 -18.50 -4.95 29.96
N HIS A 119 -18.50 -5.33 28.68
CA HIS A 119 -17.30 -5.83 28.02
C HIS A 119 -16.24 -4.73 27.90
N GLY A 120 -15.27 -4.79 28.81
CA GLY A 120 -13.84 -4.61 28.54
C GLY A 120 -13.41 -3.28 27.94
N GLU A 121 -13.00 -2.37 28.82
CA GLU A 121 -12.10 -1.27 28.50
C GLU A 121 -10.80 -1.83 27.89
N ILE A 122 -10.60 -1.65 26.58
CA ILE A 122 -9.30 -1.92 25.94
C ILE A 122 -8.40 -0.76 26.35
N VAL A 123 -7.64 -0.96 27.43
CA VAL A 123 -6.53 -0.11 27.81
C VAL A 123 -5.47 -0.24 26.73
N ILE A 124 -5.33 0.79 25.88
CA ILE A 124 -4.19 0.96 24.99
C ILE A 124 -3.02 1.36 25.90
N GLY A 125 -2.29 0.36 26.39
CA GLY A 125 -1.05 0.55 27.12
C GLY A 125 0.07 0.90 26.15
N GLU A 126 0.51 2.16 26.18
CA GLU A 126 1.83 2.57 25.71
C GLU A 126 2.92 2.00 26.65
N SER A 127 4.15 1.94 26.12
CA SER A 127 5.47 1.62 26.71
C SER A 127 5.92 0.14 26.82
N GLU A 128 6.67 -0.30 25.80
CA GLU A 128 7.95 -1.04 25.97
C GLU A 128 9.05 -0.08 26.49
N GLU A 129 10.18 -0.66 26.94
CA GLU A 129 11.39 -0.09 27.61
C GLU A 129 11.34 -0.35 29.13
N GLU A 130 12.13 -1.24 29.75
CA GLU A 130 13.48 -1.76 29.49
C GLU A 130 13.71 -3.06 30.30
#